data_AF-A0A1H8YMJ8-F1
#
_entry.id   AF-A0A1H8YMJ8-F1
#
_cell.length_a   1.000
_cell.length_b   1.000
_cell.length_c   1.000
_cell.angle_alpha   90.00
_cell.angle_beta   90.00
_cell.angle_gamma   90.00
#
_symmetry.space_group_name_H-M   'P 1'
#
loop_
_entity.id
_entity.type
_entity.pdbx_description
1 polymer ?
#
loop_
_entity_poly.entity_id
_entity_poly.type
_entity_poly.pdbx_seq_one_letter_code
_entity_poly.pdbx_strand_id
1 'polypeptide(L)'
;MSLLSNVAPTAPPSSVLHASPIVVDGHTMAPDRLLRYLQIKVHHLIQDHDWDSVHIVGGYDREAVISTHEKTGKLFNFERPTAEVHGRRLVVKAFPGADYVHHYALIIATYLFMTEKPVDAVTYEVPDPAVSLEAAGKLDLDLDGDLVIVGWGLAHLAPPDGVWTYGHGYAWQRAKIHGRWVVYLGFLHSIWGDVAGRVVTRLAKLGARDVVYVGKVGALNPDIEPNTRLATGNTSLVDGDVVTWTDFFGDFASAQPGVHTGVHVTSPSILLENRDWLTEHAEHAFVDPEIGPMGAAAHRTGIDFGYLHVISNNLARHYPADLSNERHNDVIQRRTVLIRRIQAVIARRLAVRPT
;
A
#
# COMPACT_ATOMS: atom_id res chain seq x y z
N MET A 1 16.54 10.24 24.62
CA MET A 1 16.85 8.85 25.00
C MET A 1 16.35 7.98 23.85
N SER A 2 17.27 7.34 23.11
CA SER A 2 17.11 6.49 21.92
C SER A 2 16.01 6.86 20.90
N LEU A 3 16.42 7.55 19.84
CA LEU A 3 15.69 7.63 18.56
C LEU A 3 15.50 6.19 18.03
N LEU A 4 14.29 5.65 18.10
CA LEU A 4 13.92 4.51 17.28
C LEU A 4 13.87 5.04 15.84
N SER A 5 14.86 4.68 15.02
CA SER A 5 14.80 4.96 13.59
C SER A 5 13.54 4.28 13.03
N ASN A 6 12.62 5.06 12.47
CA ASN A 6 11.40 4.58 11.79
C ASN A 6 11.69 3.91 10.44
N VAL A 7 12.93 3.48 10.22
CA VAL A 7 13.41 2.81 9.02
C VAL A 7 13.32 1.31 9.27
N ALA A 8 12.84 0.54 8.29
CA ALA A 8 12.98 -0.91 8.34
C ALA A 8 14.47 -1.26 8.54
N PRO A 9 14.82 -2.18 9.46
CA PRO A 9 16.21 -2.46 9.74
C PRO A 9 16.98 -2.89 8.48
N THR A 10 18.13 -2.26 8.22
CA THR A 10 19.08 -2.64 7.18
C THR A 10 19.89 -3.86 7.61
N ALA A 11 19.18 -4.96 7.90
CA ALA A 11 19.81 -6.21 8.30
C ALA A 11 20.30 -6.97 7.06
N PRO A 12 21.39 -7.76 7.16
CA PRO A 12 21.84 -8.59 6.04
C PRO A 12 20.73 -9.57 5.62
N PRO A 13 20.63 -9.91 4.32
CA PRO A 13 19.61 -10.83 3.82
C PRO A 13 19.65 -12.14 4.62
N SER A 14 18.47 -12.66 4.96
CA SER A 14 18.29 -13.88 5.74
C SER A 14 18.69 -13.81 7.23
N SER A 15 18.87 -12.62 7.81
CA SER A 15 18.96 -12.51 9.28
C SER A 15 17.58 -12.60 9.91
N VAL A 16 17.42 -13.51 10.88
CA VAL A 16 16.22 -13.58 11.72
C VAL A 16 16.21 -12.39 12.68
N LEU A 17 15.13 -11.61 12.62
CA LEU A 17 14.89 -10.43 13.45
C LEU A 17 13.72 -10.68 14.40
N HIS A 18 13.72 -10.04 15.56
CA HIS A 18 12.59 -10.04 16.49
C HIS A 18 11.68 -8.84 16.22
N ALA A 19 10.37 -9.08 16.24
CA ALA A 19 9.38 -8.03 16.21
C ALA A 19 8.83 -7.79 17.63
N SER A 20 8.95 -6.55 18.09
CA SER A 20 8.32 -6.10 19.32
C SER A 20 6.96 -5.46 19.02
N PRO A 21 5.97 -5.60 19.91
CA PRO A 21 4.73 -4.83 19.80
C PRO A 21 5.04 -3.34 19.84
N ILE A 22 4.24 -2.55 19.13
CA ILE A 22 4.34 -1.09 19.20
C ILE A 22 3.82 -0.56 20.54
N VAL A 23 4.20 0.67 20.88
CA VAL A 23 3.60 1.38 22.01
C VAL A 23 2.18 1.80 21.64
N VAL A 24 1.19 1.09 22.19
CA VAL A 24 -0.24 1.34 21.94
C VAL A 24 -0.65 2.72 22.46
N ASP A 25 -0.23 3.04 23.68
CA ASP A 25 -0.50 4.34 24.32
C ASP A 25 0.41 5.42 23.71
N GLY A 26 -0.11 6.17 22.75
CA GLY A 26 0.65 7.17 22.01
C GLY A 26 0.67 6.94 20.50
N HIS A 27 0.08 5.84 20.03
CA HIS A 27 -0.20 5.64 18.61
C HIS A 27 -1.25 6.65 18.09
N THR A 28 -1.23 6.99 16.80
CA THR A 28 -2.20 7.93 16.20
C THR A 28 -3.61 7.34 16.07
N MET A 29 -3.72 6.01 15.97
CA MET A 29 -4.99 5.30 16.15
C MET A 29 -5.26 5.03 17.63
N ALA A 30 -6.49 5.33 18.07
CA ALA A 30 -6.96 4.97 19.40
C ALA A 30 -6.94 3.43 19.60
N PRO A 31 -6.74 2.93 20.84
CA PRO A 31 -6.55 1.50 21.09
C PRO A 31 -7.64 0.58 20.55
N ASP A 32 -8.92 0.97 20.64
CA ASP A 32 -10.05 0.20 20.12
C ASP A 32 -10.03 0.09 18.59
N ARG A 33 -9.69 1.19 17.91
CA ARG A 33 -9.56 1.27 16.45
C ARG A 33 -8.33 0.51 15.96
N LEU A 34 -7.23 0.61 16.68
CA LEU A 34 -6.00 -0.15 16.42
C LEU A 34 -6.27 -1.65 16.54
N LEU A 35 -6.88 -2.10 17.63
CA LEU A 35 -7.22 -3.53 17.81
C LEU A 35 -8.12 -4.03 16.69
N ARG A 36 -9.15 -3.25 16.31
CA ARG A 36 -10.03 -3.59 15.18
C ARG A 36 -9.27 -3.67 13.86
N TYR A 37 -8.33 -2.76 13.61
CA TYR A 37 -7.46 -2.80 12.44
C TYR A 37 -6.61 -4.09 12.41
N LEU A 38 -6.02 -4.47 13.55
CA LEU A 38 -5.20 -5.68 13.66
C LEU A 38 -6.03 -6.95 13.44
N GLN A 39 -7.22 -7.02 14.05
CA GLN A 39 -8.14 -8.16 13.95
C GLN A 39 -8.52 -8.50 12.51
N ILE A 40 -8.72 -7.51 11.64
CA ILE A 40 -9.08 -7.75 10.24
C ILE A 40 -7.87 -8.08 9.34
N LYS A 41 -6.66 -8.05 9.87
CA LYS A 41 -5.40 -8.24 9.14
C LYS A 41 -4.67 -9.51 9.52
N VAL A 42 -4.70 -9.86 10.80
CA VAL A 42 -4.03 -11.03 11.35
C VAL A 42 -4.64 -12.32 10.77
N HIS A 43 -3.81 -13.34 10.59
CA HIS A 43 -4.25 -14.64 10.11
C HIS A 43 -5.17 -15.31 11.14
N HIS A 44 -6.24 -15.98 10.70
CA HIS A 44 -7.21 -16.63 11.59
C HIS A 44 -6.56 -17.63 12.55
N LEU A 45 -5.59 -18.44 12.10
CA LEU A 45 -4.85 -19.36 12.97
C LEU A 45 -4.18 -18.70 14.18
N ILE A 46 -3.83 -17.40 14.12
CA ILE A 46 -3.28 -16.66 15.27
C ILE A 46 -4.40 -16.28 16.25
N GLN A 47 -5.60 -16.04 15.75
CA GLN A 47 -6.78 -15.77 16.58
C GLN A 47 -7.29 -17.05 17.23
N ASP A 48 -7.30 -18.16 16.48
CA ASP A 48 -7.97 -19.41 16.86
C ASP A 48 -7.10 -20.33 17.74
N HIS A 49 -5.77 -20.15 17.73
CA HIS A 49 -4.82 -21.02 18.44
C HIS A 49 -3.76 -20.23 19.20
N ASP A 50 -3.13 -20.90 20.15
CA ASP A 50 -1.93 -20.42 20.86
C ASP A 50 -0.68 -21.06 20.26
N TRP A 51 0.37 -20.26 20.13
CA TRP A 51 1.61 -20.65 19.45
C TRP A 51 2.81 -20.37 20.36
N ASP A 52 3.79 -21.26 20.37
CA ASP A 52 5.04 -21.00 21.08
C ASP A 52 5.84 -19.92 20.32
N SER A 53 5.84 -19.99 19.00
CA SER A 53 6.49 -18.97 18.16
C SER A 53 5.78 -18.74 16.84
N VAL A 54 5.80 -17.49 16.38
CA VAL A 54 5.34 -17.10 15.05
C VAL A 54 6.52 -16.53 14.26
N HIS A 55 6.69 -17.00 13.03
CA HIS A 55 7.77 -16.59 12.14
C HIS A 55 7.20 -16.05 10.83
N ILE A 56 7.60 -14.85 10.40
CA ILE A 56 7.08 -14.20 9.19
C ILE A 56 8.18 -14.19 8.12
N VAL A 57 7.86 -14.69 6.93
CA VAL A 57 8.79 -14.76 5.78
C VAL A 57 8.19 -14.14 4.53
N GLY A 58 9.07 -13.65 3.64
CA GLY A 58 8.69 -13.25 2.29
C GLY A 58 8.68 -14.47 1.36
N GLY A 59 7.51 -15.02 1.09
CA GLY A 59 7.35 -16.21 0.25
C GLY A 59 5.90 -16.38 -0.17
N TYR A 60 5.51 -15.74 -1.28
CA TYR A 60 4.12 -15.81 -1.76
C TYR A 60 3.77 -17.22 -2.23
N ASP A 61 2.96 -17.91 -1.43
CA ASP A 61 2.56 -19.30 -1.62
C ASP A 61 1.06 -19.43 -1.35
N ARG A 62 0.31 -19.83 -2.38
CA ARG A 62 -1.14 -19.98 -2.33
C ARG A 62 -1.60 -21.42 -2.15
N GLU A 63 -0.66 -22.36 -2.02
CA GLU A 63 -0.94 -23.77 -1.67
C GLU A 63 -0.94 -24.00 -0.14
N ALA A 64 -0.28 -23.11 0.62
CA ALA A 64 -0.36 -23.05 2.07
C ALA A 64 -1.75 -22.65 2.58
N VAL A 65 -1.96 -22.68 3.91
CA VAL A 65 -3.27 -22.40 4.51
C VAL A 65 -3.68 -20.95 4.21
N ILE A 66 -4.79 -20.78 3.50
CA ILE A 66 -5.36 -19.48 3.15
C ILE A 66 -6.12 -18.90 4.34
N SER A 67 -5.95 -17.61 4.58
CA SER A 67 -6.68 -16.93 5.64
C SER A 67 -8.19 -16.90 5.38
N THR A 68 -9.00 -17.28 6.36
CA THR A 68 -10.47 -17.11 6.30
C THR A 68 -10.91 -15.64 6.31
N HIS A 69 -9.97 -14.70 6.57
CA HIS A 69 -10.19 -13.25 6.56
C HIS A 69 -9.95 -12.60 5.19
N GLU A 70 -9.79 -13.38 4.12
CA GLU A 70 -9.76 -12.82 2.77
C GLU A 70 -11.09 -12.11 2.42
N LYS A 71 -10.97 -11.00 1.69
CA LYS A 71 -12.13 -10.12 1.45
C LYS A 71 -12.98 -10.68 0.31
N THR A 72 -14.21 -11.10 0.61
CA THR A 72 -15.20 -11.39 -0.44
C THR A 72 -15.68 -10.10 -1.12
N GLY A 73 -16.06 -10.20 -2.40
CA GLY A 73 -16.64 -9.10 -3.18
C GLY A 73 -15.68 -7.99 -3.62
N LYS A 74 -14.36 -8.22 -3.55
CA LYS A 74 -13.34 -7.33 -4.11
C LYS A 74 -12.58 -8.01 -5.24
N LEU A 75 -12.29 -7.24 -6.28
CA LEU A 75 -11.49 -7.70 -7.41
C LEU A 75 -9.99 -7.82 -7.06
N PHE A 76 -9.49 -6.92 -6.20
CA PHE A 76 -8.07 -6.77 -5.89
C PHE A 76 -7.82 -6.51 -4.40
N ASN A 77 -6.59 -6.77 -3.94
CA ASN A 77 -6.17 -6.66 -2.54
C ASN A 77 -7.14 -7.39 -1.58
N PHE A 78 -7.53 -8.60 -1.98
CA PHE A 78 -8.32 -9.50 -1.14
C PHE A 78 -7.47 -10.57 -0.50
N GLU A 79 -6.40 -11.01 -1.18
CA GLU A 79 -5.48 -12.02 -0.67
C GLU A 79 -4.74 -11.50 0.57
N ARG A 80 -4.59 -12.40 1.53
CA ARG A 80 -3.82 -12.19 2.76
C ARG A 80 -2.62 -13.13 2.75
N PRO A 81 -1.60 -12.89 3.59
CA PRO A 81 -0.58 -13.89 3.86
C PRO A 81 -1.19 -15.24 4.18
N THR A 82 -0.56 -16.30 3.70
CA THR A 82 -0.90 -17.69 4.02
C THR A 82 -0.09 -18.16 5.22
N ALA A 83 -0.36 -19.35 5.71
CA ALA A 83 0.38 -19.91 6.83
C ALA A 83 0.66 -21.41 6.71
N GLU A 84 1.74 -21.84 7.35
CA GLU A 84 2.08 -23.25 7.57
C GLU A 84 2.22 -23.56 9.06
N VAL A 85 1.75 -24.73 9.44
CA VAL A 85 1.77 -25.21 10.83
C VAL A 85 2.88 -26.24 10.99
N HIS A 86 3.81 -25.96 11.90
CA HIS A 86 4.96 -26.80 12.22
C HIS A 86 4.95 -27.12 13.73
N GLY A 87 4.09 -28.04 14.14
CA GLY A 87 3.85 -28.34 15.56
C GLY A 87 3.22 -27.14 16.28
N ARG A 88 3.90 -26.60 17.31
CA ARG A 88 3.49 -25.36 18.01
C ARG A 88 4.15 -24.09 17.45
N ARG A 89 4.70 -24.17 16.23
CA ARG A 89 5.23 -23.02 15.49
C ARG A 89 4.38 -22.70 14.27
N LEU A 90 4.11 -21.42 14.06
CA LEU A 90 3.39 -20.93 12.88
C LEU A 90 4.34 -20.16 11.97
N VAL A 91 4.39 -20.50 10.69
CA VAL A 91 5.10 -19.72 9.67
C VAL A 91 4.07 -18.96 8.85
N VAL A 92 4.13 -17.63 8.86
CA VAL A 92 3.26 -16.75 8.07
C VAL A 92 4.02 -16.26 6.83
N LYS A 93 3.41 -16.45 5.67
CA LYS A 93 4.02 -16.22 4.36
C LYS A 93 3.42 -14.99 3.69
N ALA A 94 4.13 -13.86 3.74
CA ALA A 94 3.74 -12.63 3.06
C ALA A 94 4.30 -12.56 1.63
N PHE A 95 3.80 -11.64 0.81
CA PHE A 95 4.45 -11.35 -0.47
C PHE A 95 5.87 -10.80 -0.20
N PRO A 96 6.90 -11.19 -0.96
CA PRO A 96 8.29 -10.86 -0.64
C PRO A 96 8.59 -9.37 -0.87
N GLY A 97 8.48 -8.60 0.22
CA GLY A 97 9.01 -7.26 0.37
C GLY A 97 9.39 -7.02 1.83
N ALA A 98 10.47 -6.28 2.04
CA ALA A 98 11.03 -6.02 3.36
C ALA A 98 10.00 -5.30 4.24
N ASP A 99 9.35 -4.25 3.71
CA ASP A 99 8.36 -3.50 4.45
C ASP A 99 7.11 -4.33 4.72
N TYR A 100 6.73 -5.20 3.78
CA TYR A 100 5.51 -5.98 3.92
C TYR A 100 5.65 -7.09 4.96
N VAL A 101 6.81 -7.76 4.97
CA VAL A 101 7.17 -8.76 5.99
C VAL A 101 7.26 -8.08 7.36
N HIS A 102 7.97 -6.96 7.46
CA HIS A 102 8.10 -6.21 8.70
C HIS A 102 6.74 -5.71 9.21
N HIS A 103 5.89 -5.17 8.33
CA HIS A 103 4.54 -4.74 8.67
C HIS A 103 3.71 -5.89 9.26
N TYR A 104 3.77 -7.09 8.67
CA TYR A 104 3.06 -8.24 9.23
C TYR A 104 3.64 -8.73 10.55
N ALA A 105 4.95 -8.65 10.73
CA ALA A 105 5.58 -8.95 12.01
C ALA A 105 5.08 -8.00 13.11
N LEU A 106 5.00 -6.69 12.83
CA LEU A 106 4.44 -5.69 13.75
C LEU A 106 2.94 -5.91 14.01
N ILE A 107 2.15 -6.25 12.99
CA ILE A 107 0.72 -6.59 13.16
C ILE A 107 0.56 -7.71 14.17
N ILE A 108 1.31 -8.81 13.97
CA ILE A 108 1.16 -10.02 14.77
C ILE A 108 1.65 -9.77 16.21
N ALA A 109 2.83 -9.19 16.38
CA ALA A 109 3.38 -8.89 17.70
C ALA A 109 2.46 -7.98 18.51
N THR A 110 1.94 -6.91 17.88
CA THR A 110 1.03 -5.97 18.53
C THR A 110 -0.32 -6.61 18.84
N TYR A 111 -0.86 -7.44 17.94
CA TYR A 111 -2.13 -8.14 18.18
C TYR A 111 -2.04 -9.07 19.38
N LEU A 112 -0.99 -9.90 19.45
CA LEU A 112 -0.78 -10.85 20.54
C LEU A 112 -0.61 -10.12 21.88
N PHE A 113 0.15 -9.01 21.89
CA PHE A 113 0.28 -8.15 23.05
C PHE A 113 -1.06 -7.57 23.52
N MET A 114 -1.83 -6.95 22.63
CA MET A 114 -3.12 -6.31 22.96
C MET A 114 -4.22 -7.31 23.37
N THR A 115 -4.05 -8.59 23.04
CA THR A 115 -5.01 -9.65 23.38
C THR A 115 -4.50 -10.59 24.48
N GLU A 116 -3.36 -10.25 25.09
CA GLU A 116 -2.73 -11.02 26.18
C GLU A 116 -2.51 -12.51 25.82
N LYS A 117 -2.36 -12.82 24.52
CA LYS A 117 -2.10 -14.18 24.07
C LYS A 117 -0.62 -14.52 24.24
N PRO A 118 -0.28 -15.63 24.92
CA PRO A 118 1.10 -16.01 25.15
C PRO A 118 1.78 -16.39 23.84
N VAL A 119 2.99 -15.88 23.63
CA VAL A 119 3.92 -16.27 22.57
C VAL A 119 5.34 -16.03 23.07
N ASP A 120 6.25 -16.97 22.85
CA ASP A 120 7.64 -16.80 23.27
C ASP A 120 8.37 -15.82 22.35
N ALA A 121 8.08 -15.88 21.04
CA ALA A 121 8.70 -15.00 20.06
C ALA A 121 7.84 -14.78 18.81
N VAL A 122 7.83 -13.53 18.35
CA VAL A 122 7.45 -13.15 16.98
C VAL A 122 8.72 -12.73 16.25
N THR A 123 9.06 -13.44 15.18
CA THR A 123 10.30 -13.20 14.42
C THR A 123 9.99 -13.04 12.94
N TYR A 124 10.89 -12.42 12.19
CA TYR A 124 10.77 -12.28 10.75
C TYR A 124 12.12 -12.27 10.05
N GLU A 125 12.12 -12.58 8.76
CA GLU A 125 13.31 -12.50 7.91
C GLU A 125 13.09 -11.48 6.79
N VAL A 126 14.04 -10.55 6.63
CA VAL A 126 14.07 -9.69 5.44
C VAL A 126 14.30 -10.59 4.23
N PRO A 127 13.38 -10.57 3.22
CA PRO A 127 13.50 -11.45 2.07
C PRO A 127 14.75 -11.13 1.27
N ASP A 128 15.40 -12.17 0.75
CA ASP A 128 16.51 -11.99 -0.20
C ASP A 128 16.04 -11.11 -1.37
N PRO A 129 16.82 -10.09 -1.78
CA PRO A 129 16.51 -9.26 -2.93
C PRO A 129 16.19 -10.06 -4.21
N ALA A 130 16.82 -11.21 -4.42
CA ALA A 130 16.57 -12.09 -5.56
C ALA A 130 15.16 -12.70 -5.52
N VAL A 131 14.70 -13.16 -4.36
CA VAL A 131 13.32 -13.68 -4.18
C VAL A 131 12.29 -12.59 -4.46
N SER A 132 12.54 -11.38 -3.95
CA SER A 132 11.65 -10.23 -4.17
C SER A 132 11.62 -9.81 -5.64
N LEU A 133 12.77 -9.85 -6.33
CA LEU A 133 12.88 -9.55 -7.76
C LEU A 133 12.19 -10.62 -8.62
N GLU A 134 12.35 -11.90 -8.29
CA GLU A 134 11.70 -13.00 -8.99
C GLU A 134 10.17 -12.88 -8.88
N ALA A 135 9.65 -12.63 -7.67
CA ALA A 135 8.23 -12.48 -7.45
C ALA A 135 7.62 -11.31 -8.24
N ALA A 136 8.30 -10.15 -8.27
CA ALA A 136 7.89 -9.04 -9.12
C ALA A 136 8.05 -9.36 -10.62
N GLY A 137 9.06 -10.16 -10.98
CA GLY A 137 9.32 -10.63 -12.35
C GLY A 137 8.22 -11.50 -12.93
N LYS A 138 7.39 -12.14 -12.10
CA LYS A 138 6.19 -12.89 -12.52
C LYS A 138 5.12 -12.00 -13.14
N LEU A 139 5.17 -10.68 -12.95
CA LEU A 139 4.37 -9.75 -13.76
C LEU A 139 4.89 -9.78 -15.19
N ASP A 140 4.05 -10.22 -16.11
CA ASP A 140 4.33 -10.32 -17.53
C ASP A 140 3.19 -9.69 -18.34
N LEU A 141 3.51 -8.62 -19.05
CA LEU A 141 2.58 -7.82 -19.86
C LEU A 141 3.33 -7.34 -21.10
N ASP A 142 2.65 -7.32 -22.24
CA ASP A 142 3.15 -6.71 -23.47
C ASP A 142 2.77 -5.22 -23.50
N LEU A 143 3.72 -4.35 -23.15
CA LEU A 143 3.54 -2.90 -23.10
C LEU A 143 4.44 -2.22 -24.16
N ASP A 144 3.89 -1.21 -24.83
CA ASP A 144 4.62 -0.43 -25.84
C ASP A 144 4.29 1.06 -25.69
N GLY A 145 4.94 1.71 -24.72
CA GLY A 145 4.69 3.11 -24.39
C GLY A 145 3.34 3.37 -23.70
N ASP A 146 2.70 2.31 -23.21
CA ASP A 146 1.39 2.35 -22.56
C ASP A 146 1.39 3.22 -21.29
N LEU A 147 0.21 3.73 -20.93
CA LEU A 147 -0.08 4.20 -19.58
C LEU A 147 -0.58 3.01 -18.75
N VAL A 148 0.01 2.77 -17.59
CA VAL A 148 -0.46 1.76 -16.64
C VAL A 148 -1.13 2.43 -15.45
N ILE A 149 -2.41 2.18 -15.23
CA ILE A 149 -3.15 2.61 -14.04
C ILE A 149 -3.17 1.44 -13.05
N VAL A 150 -2.50 1.60 -11.92
CA VAL A 150 -2.36 0.56 -10.88
C VAL A 150 -3.12 0.96 -9.61
N GLY A 151 -3.63 -0.03 -8.87
CA GLY A 151 -4.08 0.16 -7.49
C GLY A 151 -5.58 -0.07 -7.23
N TRP A 152 -6.19 0.84 -6.46
CA TRP A 152 -7.55 0.74 -5.92
C TRP A 152 -8.60 1.38 -6.83
N GLY A 153 -9.84 0.87 -6.75
CA GLY A 153 -10.97 1.42 -7.49
C GLY A 153 -11.02 1.04 -8.98
N LEU A 154 -10.13 0.16 -9.43
CA LEU A 154 -9.99 -0.21 -10.85
C LEU A 154 -11.28 -0.75 -11.48
N ALA A 155 -12.12 -1.46 -10.74
CA ALA A 155 -13.42 -1.95 -11.22
C ALA A 155 -14.38 -0.81 -11.65
N HIS A 156 -14.12 0.42 -11.21
CA HIS A 156 -14.88 1.61 -11.58
C HIS A 156 -14.13 2.52 -12.58
N LEU A 157 -12.80 2.35 -12.69
CA LEU A 157 -11.96 3.15 -13.59
C LEU A 157 -11.84 2.49 -14.96
N ALA A 158 -11.80 1.16 -14.99
CA ALA A 158 -11.72 0.38 -16.21
C ALA A 158 -13.08 0.35 -16.94
N PRO A 159 -13.09 0.15 -18.26
CA PRO A 159 -14.34 0.01 -19.02
C PRO A 159 -15.23 -1.09 -18.44
N PRO A 160 -16.54 -0.84 -18.25
CA PRO A 160 -17.45 -1.78 -17.58
C PRO A 160 -17.61 -3.11 -18.33
N ASP A 161 -17.49 -3.09 -19.66
CA ASP A 161 -17.70 -4.26 -20.51
C ASP A 161 -16.41 -5.02 -20.86
N GLY A 162 -15.26 -4.59 -20.33
CA GLY A 162 -14.01 -5.29 -20.64
C GLY A 162 -13.74 -6.47 -19.71
N VAL A 163 -12.88 -7.37 -20.19
CA VAL A 163 -12.59 -8.64 -19.53
C VAL A 163 -11.26 -8.54 -18.79
N TRP A 164 -11.29 -8.92 -17.52
CA TRP A 164 -10.07 -9.04 -16.70
C TRP A 164 -9.32 -10.32 -17.06
N THR A 165 -8.08 -10.16 -17.51
CA THR A 165 -7.15 -11.26 -17.77
C THR A 165 -6.29 -11.49 -16.54
N TYR A 166 -6.24 -12.72 -16.04
CA TYR A 166 -5.54 -13.06 -14.81
C TYR A 166 -4.13 -13.60 -15.11
N GLY A 167 -3.15 -13.11 -14.37
CA GLY A 167 -1.80 -13.64 -14.28
C GLY A 167 -1.50 -14.16 -12.88
N HIS A 168 -0.22 -14.37 -12.58
CA HIS A 168 0.20 -14.90 -11.29
C HIS A 168 0.13 -13.84 -10.18
N GLY A 169 -1.00 -13.77 -9.47
CA GLY A 169 -1.21 -12.84 -8.36
C GLY A 169 -1.63 -11.43 -8.79
N TYR A 170 -1.98 -11.24 -10.06
CA TYR A 170 -2.50 -9.99 -10.62
C TYR A 170 -3.58 -10.26 -11.66
N ALA A 171 -4.36 -9.24 -12.00
CA ALA A 171 -5.20 -9.23 -13.19
C ALA A 171 -5.14 -7.87 -13.86
N TRP A 172 -5.38 -7.85 -15.17
CA TRP A 172 -5.32 -6.63 -15.96
C TRP A 172 -6.43 -6.57 -17.00
N GLN A 173 -6.71 -5.34 -17.42
CA GLN A 173 -7.60 -5.03 -18.52
C GLN A 173 -6.95 -3.92 -19.35
N ARG A 174 -7.13 -3.93 -20.67
CA ARG A 174 -6.54 -2.91 -21.56
C ARG A 174 -7.63 -2.23 -22.38
N ALA A 175 -7.48 -0.93 -22.58
CA ALA A 175 -8.41 -0.11 -23.35
C ALA A 175 -7.68 1.02 -24.07
N LYS A 176 -8.29 1.57 -25.12
CA LYS A 176 -7.76 2.74 -25.82
C LYS A 176 -8.54 3.98 -25.43
N ILE A 177 -7.86 4.99 -24.88
CA ILE A 177 -8.46 6.25 -24.44
C ILE A 177 -7.74 7.39 -25.18
N HIS A 178 -8.50 8.22 -25.90
CA HIS A 178 -7.95 9.32 -26.71
C HIS A 178 -6.76 8.92 -27.60
N GLY A 179 -6.81 7.72 -28.16
CA GLY A 179 -5.75 7.20 -29.05
C GLY A 179 -4.59 6.51 -28.34
N ARG A 180 -4.51 6.56 -27.01
CA ARG A 180 -3.46 5.94 -26.21
C ARG A 180 -3.93 4.63 -25.57
N TRP A 181 -3.06 3.63 -25.53
CA TRP A 181 -3.29 2.41 -24.77
C TRP A 181 -3.14 2.66 -23.27
N VAL A 182 -4.14 2.20 -22.52
CA VAL A 182 -4.22 2.27 -21.07
C VAL A 182 -4.44 0.85 -20.53
N VAL A 183 -3.53 0.41 -19.66
CA VAL A 183 -3.62 -0.87 -18.95
C VAL A 183 -4.02 -0.61 -17.51
N TYR A 184 -5.14 -1.17 -17.09
CA TYR A 184 -5.58 -1.20 -15.71
C TYR A 184 -5.03 -2.45 -15.06
N LEU A 185 -4.17 -2.31 -14.06
CA LEU A 185 -3.45 -3.41 -13.41
C LEU A 185 -3.76 -3.47 -11.92
N GLY A 186 -4.36 -4.56 -11.47
CA GLY A 186 -4.61 -4.80 -10.05
C GLY A 186 -3.89 -6.05 -9.55
N PHE A 187 -3.43 -6.00 -8.30
CA PHE A 187 -2.82 -7.15 -7.63
C PHE A 187 -3.83 -7.80 -6.70
N LEU A 188 -3.83 -9.14 -6.65
CA LEU A 188 -4.73 -9.90 -5.78
C LEU A 188 -4.32 -9.74 -4.30
N HIS A 189 -3.03 -9.61 -4.03
CA HIS A 189 -2.40 -9.23 -2.75
C HIS A 189 -2.13 -7.72 -2.66
N SER A 190 -1.73 -7.22 -1.48
CA SER A 190 -1.24 -5.84 -1.33
C SER A 190 0.17 -5.69 -1.91
N ILE A 191 0.41 -4.62 -2.67
CA ILE A 191 1.75 -4.18 -3.07
C ILE A 191 2.24 -3.12 -2.08
N TRP A 192 2.76 -3.57 -0.93
CA TRP A 192 3.10 -2.70 0.20
C TRP A 192 4.56 -2.26 0.17
N GLY A 193 4.84 -0.99 0.48
CA GLY A 193 6.21 -0.51 0.68
C GLY A 193 7.10 -0.69 -0.55
N ASP A 194 8.30 -1.20 -0.31
CA ASP A 194 9.29 -1.58 -1.32
C ASP A 194 8.76 -2.47 -2.47
N VAL A 195 7.72 -3.29 -2.24
CA VAL A 195 7.05 -4.06 -3.31
C VAL A 195 6.49 -3.14 -4.40
N ALA A 196 5.90 -2.02 -4.00
CA ALA A 196 5.29 -1.06 -4.92
C ALA A 196 6.33 -0.46 -5.89
N GLY A 197 7.52 -0.11 -5.39
CA GLY A 197 8.64 0.34 -6.21
C GLY A 197 9.18 -0.73 -7.16
N ARG A 198 9.21 -2.01 -6.74
CA ARG A 198 9.59 -3.12 -7.62
C ARG A 198 8.60 -3.33 -8.77
N VAL A 199 7.30 -3.16 -8.50
CA VAL A 199 6.26 -3.20 -9.55
C VAL A 199 6.51 -2.12 -10.60
N VAL A 200 6.75 -0.87 -10.19
CA VAL A 200 7.06 0.23 -11.13
C VAL A 200 8.32 -0.06 -11.95
N THR A 201 9.36 -0.56 -11.29
CA THR A 201 10.61 -0.97 -11.96
C THR A 201 10.35 -2.05 -13.01
N ARG A 202 9.49 -3.03 -12.70
CA ARG A 202 9.11 -4.10 -13.64
C ARG A 202 8.28 -3.56 -14.80
N LEU A 203 7.31 -2.68 -14.54
CA LEU A 203 6.49 -2.04 -15.58
C LEU A 203 7.34 -1.25 -16.58
N ALA A 204 8.31 -0.48 -16.10
CA ALA A 204 9.26 0.22 -16.96
C ALA A 204 10.02 -0.75 -17.88
N LYS A 205 10.53 -1.87 -17.34
CA LYS A 205 11.21 -2.92 -18.11
C LYS A 205 10.30 -3.62 -19.13
N LEU A 206 9.01 -3.68 -18.86
CA LEU A 206 8.01 -4.24 -19.77
C LEU A 206 7.58 -3.28 -20.88
N GLY A 207 8.01 -2.01 -20.84
CA GLY A 207 7.72 -1.01 -21.87
C GLY A 207 6.66 0.04 -21.48
N ALA A 208 6.27 0.13 -20.21
CA ALA A 208 5.42 1.23 -19.75
C ALA A 208 6.14 2.58 -19.93
N ARG A 209 5.42 3.59 -20.43
CA ARG A 209 5.94 4.97 -20.47
C ARG A 209 5.54 5.77 -19.23
N ASP A 210 4.31 5.58 -18.77
CA ASP A 210 3.77 6.28 -17.62
C ASP A 210 3.07 5.29 -16.68
N VAL A 211 3.15 5.55 -15.38
CA VAL A 211 2.38 4.84 -14.35
C VAL A 211 1.56 5.83 -13.56
N VAL A 212 0.27 5.53 -13.38
CA VAL A 212 -0.63 6.27 -12.48
C VAL A 212 -1.06 5.35 -11.35
N TYR A 213 -0.73 5.71 -10.11
CA TYR A 213 -1.21 5.00 -8.93
C TYR A 213 -2.48 5.65 -8.39
N VAL A 214 -3.54 4.84 -8.29
CA VAL A 214 -4.77 5.23 -7.62
C VAL A 214 -4.88 4.42 -6.34
N GLY A 215 -5.03 5.12 -5.23
CA GLY A 215 -4.90 4.52 -3.92
C GLY A 215 -5.63 5.32 -2.86
N LYS A 216 -5.18 5.13 -1.63
CA LYS A 216 -5.69 5.81 -0.44
C LYS A 216 -4.49 6.31 0.34
N VAL A 217 -4.62 7.47 0.96
CA VAL A 217 -3.52 8.11 1.69
C VAL A 217 -4.04 8.73 2.99
N GLY A 218 -3.20 8.80 4.02
CA GLY A 218 -3.45 9.55 5.24
C GLY A 218 -3.11 11.03 5.04
N ALA A 219 -3.91 11.93 5.62
CA ALA A 219 -3.55 13.34 5.74
C ALA A 219 -2.89 13.66 7.08
N LEU A 220 -1.92 14.57 7.05
CA LEU A 220 -1.24 15.12 8.24
C LEU A 220 -1.77 16.51 8.62
N ASN A 221 -2.44 17.21 7.70
CA ASN A 221 -3.14 18.45 8.02
C ASN A 221 -4.48 18.14 8.74
N PRO A 222 -4.70 18.63 9.98
CA PRO A 222 -5.88 18.30 10.79
C PRO A 222 -7.20 18.87 10.25
N ASP A 223 -7.18 19.77 9.27
CA ASP A 223 -8.37 20.38 8.67
C ASP A 223 -8.92 19.59 7.48
N ILE A 224 -8.18 18.58 7.01
CA ILE A 224 -8.61 17.76 5.87
C ILE A 224 -9.53 16.64 6.37
N GLU A 225 -10.83 16.80 6.12
CA GLU A 225 -11.82 15.75 6.37
C GLU A 225 -11.62 14.56 5.42
N PRO A 226 -11.54 13.32 5.95
CA PRO A 226 -11.43 12.12 5.14
C PRO A 226 -12.58 11.94 4.12
N ASN A 227 -12.23 11.38 2.96
CA ASN A 227 -13.13 11.03 1.86
C ASN A 227 -13.81 12.25 1.22
N THR A 228 -13.23 13.45 1.32
CA THR A 228 -13.75 14.68 0.69
C THR A 228 -12.86 15.24 -0.41
N ARG A 229 -11.58 14.86 -0.44
CA ARG A 229 -10.56 15.39 -1.36
C ARG A 229 -9.69 14.29 -1.94
N LEU A 230 -9.05 14.62 -3.06
CA LEU A 230 -8.00 13.81 -3.68
C LEU A 230 -6.62 14.37 -3.31
N ALA A 231 -5.61 13.51 -3.21
CA ALA A 231 -4.22 13.86 -3.02
C ALA A 231 -3.41 13.59 -4.29
N THR A 232 -2.50 14.51 -4.61
CA THR A 232 -1.50 14.39 -5.69
C THR A 232 -0.19 15.06 -5.27
N GLY A 233 0.86 14.88 -6.04
CA GLY A 233 2.17 15.46 -5.78
C GLY A 233 3.27 14.70 -6.52
N ASN A 234 4.50 15.17 -6.40
CA ASN A 234 5.64 14.57 -7.09
C ASN A 234 6.91 14.49 -6.24
N THR A 235 6.78 14.73 -4.94
CA THR A 235 7.88 14.70 -3.98
C THR A 235 7.49 13.91 -2.76
N SER A 236 8.38 13.03 -2.32
CA SER A 236 8.25 12.24 -1.10
C SER A 236 9.53 12.26 -0.28
N LEU A 237 9.40 12.24 1.05
CA LEU A 237 10.46 11.79 1.93
C LEU A 237 10.48 10.25 1.91
N VAL A 238 11.61 9.63 1.61
CA VAL A 238 11.82 8.17 1.57
C VAL A 238 13.10 7.89 2.35
N ASP A 239 13.01 7.15 3.47
CA ASP A 239 14.14 6.87 4.36
C ASP A 239 14.91 8.14 4.82
N GLY A 240 14.21 9.26 4.95
CA GLY A 240 14.79 10.56 5.32
C GLY A 240 15.35 11.37 4.15
N ASP A 241 15.43 10.79 2.95
CA ASP A 241 15.88 11.47 1.74
C ASP A 241 14.71 12.01 0.92
N VAL A 242 14.88 13.21 0.37
CA VAL A 242 13.89 13.81 -0.53
C VAL A 242 14.04 13.21 -1.92
N VAL A 243 12.95 12.63 -2.42
CA VAL A 243 12.86 12.08 -3.77
C VAL A 243 11.80 12.83 -4.55
N THR A 244 12.16 13.28 -5.76
CA THR A 244 11.26 13.96 -6.69
C THR A 244 11.29 13.26 -8.05
N TRP A 245 10.14 13.16 -8.71
CA TRP A 245 9.99 12.51 -10.01
C TRP A 245 9.20 13.39 -10.99
N THR A 246 9.23 13.00 -12.27
CA THR A 246 8.40 13.61 -13.31
C THR A 246 6.95 13.18 -13.14
N ASP A 247 6.08 14.15 -12.86
CA ASP A 247 4.66 13.88 -12.63
C ASP A 247 3.89 13.74 -13.94
N PHE A 248 3.21 12.59 -14.11
CA PHE A 248 2.30 12.36 -15.23
C PHE A 248 1.23 13.47 -15.33
N PHE A 249 0.70 13.92 -14.18
CA PHE A 249 -0.32 14.95 -14.14
C PHE A 249 0.28 16.36 -14.27
N GLY A 250 1.42 16.62 -13.62
CA GLY A 250 1.99 17.96 -13.50
C GLY A 250 0.99 18.94 -12.90
N ASP A 251 1.02 20.19 -13.36
CA ASP A 251 0.11 21.23 -12.87
C ASP A 251 -1.38 20.95 -13.21
N PHE A 252 -1.66 20.01 -14.12
CA PHE A 252 -3.02 19.69 -14.56
C PHE A 252 -3.91 19.21 -13.41
N ALA A 253 -3.42 18.31 -12.56
CA ALA A 253 -4.20 17.77 -11.45
C ALA A 253 -4.38 18.82 -10.35
N SER A 254 -3.31 19.58 -10.02
CA SER A 254 -3.33 20.65 -9.02
C SER A 254 -4.36 21.76 -9.34
N ALA A 255 -4.64 21.99 -10.63
CA ALA A 255 -5.65 22.95 -11.07
C ALA A 255 -7.11 22.43 -10.95
N GLN A 256 -7.32 21.13 -10.67
CA GLN A 256 -8.66 20.59 -10.54
C GLN A 256 -9.24 20.91 -9.16
N PRO A 257 -10.52 21.31 -9.04
CA PRO A 257 -11.10 21.57 -7.73
C PRO A 257 -11.03 20.31 -6.86
N GLY A 258 -10.93 20.44 -5.54
CA GLY A 258 -10.92 19.30 -4.61
C GLY A 258 -9.74 18.33 -4.74
N VAL A 259 -8.72 18.67 -5.53
CA VAL A 259 -7.41 18.03 -5.51
C VAL A 259 -6.50 18.86 -4.61
N HIS A 260 -5.77 18.19 -3.72
CA HIS A 260 -4.81 18.78 -2.81
C HIS A 260 -3.42 18.27 -3.17
N THR A 261 -2.48 19.19 -3.32
CA THR A 261 -1.08 18.90 -3.66
C THR A 261 -0.21 19.17 -2.46
N GLY A 262 0.79 18.32 -2.23
CA GLY A 262 1.74 18.51 -1.15
C GLY A 262 2.82 17.44 -1.11
N VAL A 263 3.77 17.61 -0.19
CA VAL A 263 4.87 16.66 0.01
C VAL A 263 4.36 15.45 0.79
N HIS A 264 4.69 14.27 0.29
CA HIS A 264 4.39 12.98 0.91
C HIS A 264 5.53 12.53 1.84
N VAL A 265 5.23 11.75 2.88
CA VAL A 265 6.23 11.05 3.69
C VAL A 265 5.94 9.55 3.62
N THR A 266 6.97 8.76 3.32
CA THR A 266 6.85 7.30 3.31
C THR A 266 6.95 6.76 4.72
N SER A 267 5.94 6.02 5.16
CA SER A 267 6.00 5.21 6.38
C SER A 267 6.00 3.73 6.02
N PRO A 268 7.01 2.93 6.42
CA PRO A 268 7.06 1.51 6.05
C PRO A 268 5.95 0.71 6.72
N SER A 269 5.37 1.24 7.81
CA SER A 269 4.19 0.67 8.41
C SER A 269 3.34 1.71 9.11
N ILE A 270 2.03 1.62 8.91
CA ILE A 270 1.07 2.40 9.67
C ILE A 270 1.18 2.23 11.19
N LEU A 271 1.73 1.11 11.65
CA LEU A 271 1.95 0.85 13.07
C LEU A 271 3.07 1.70 13.68
N LEU A 272 3.92 2.31 12.86
CA LEU A 272 5.01 3.18 13.31
C LEU A 272 4.58 4.66 13.39
N GLU A 273 3.37 4.98 12.95
CA GLU A 273 2.82 6.33 12.93
C GLU A 273 2.30 6.72 14.32
N ASN A 274 3.20 6.92 15.28
CA ASN A 274 2.88 7.42 16.62
C ASN A 274 2.81 8.97 16.68
N ARG A 275 2.49 9.53 17.85
CA ARG A 275 2.39 10.99 18.02
C ARG A 275 3.71 11.73 17.84
N ASP A 276 4.84 11.11 18.17
CA ASP A 276 6.16 11.71 17.99
C ASP A 276 6.50 11.76 16.49
N TRP A 277 6.29 10.65 15.77
CA TRP A 277 6.39 10.57 14.31
C TRP A 277 5.51 11.62 13.63
N LEU A 278 4.25 11.74 14.07
CA LEU A 278 3.33 12.75 13.53
C LEU A 278 3.85 14.18 13.77
N THR A 279 4.43 14.44 14.94
CA THR A 279 4.98 15.77 15.27
C THR A 279 6.18 16.10 14.41
N GLU A 280 7.05 15.12 14.15
CA GLU A 280 8.23 15.25 13.28
C GLU A 280 7.87 15.55 11.82
N HIS A 281 6.69 15.13 11.36
CA HIS A 281 6.28 15.23 9.96
C HIS A 281 5.07 16.12 9.72
N ALA A 282 4.64 16.91 10.71
CA ALA A 282 3.39 17.69 10.67
C ALA A 282 3.34 18.74 9.54
N GLU A 283 4.49 19.17 9.03
CA GLU A 283 4.63 20.11 7.91
C GLU A 283 4.38 19.47 6.54
N HIS A 284 4.40 18.13 6.46
CA HIS A 284 4.11 17.40 5.24
C HIS A 284 2.60 17.24 5.05
N ALA A 285 2.17 16.90 3.83
CA ALA A 285 0.75 16.82 3.52
C ALA A 285 0.17 15.43 3.78
N PHE A 286 0.94 14.40 3.42
CA PHE A 286 0.41 13.04 3.23
C PHE A 286 1.35 11.96 3.74
N VAL A 287 0.79 10.79 4.04
CA VAL A 287 1.52 9.56 4.37
C VAL A 287 0.84 8.31 3.83
N ASP A 288 1.64 7.45 3.22
CA ASP A 288 1.38 6.03 2.94
C ASP A 288 2.73 5.27 2.76
N PRO A 289 2.70 3.93 2.61
CA PRO A 289 3.91 3.16 2.38
C PRO A 289 4.36 3.13 0.92
N GLU A 290 3.53 3.52 -0.05
CA GLU A 290 3.68 3.09 -1.44
C GLU A 290 4.12 4.19 -2.40
N ILE A 291 3.65 5.44 -2.23
CA ILE A 291 3.90 6.54 -3.16
C ILE A 291 5.40 6.79 -3.33
N GLY A 292 6.13 6.88 -2.21
CA GLY A 292 7.57 7.18 -2.24
C GLY A 292 8.39 6.12 -2.98
N PRO A 293 8.28 4.82 -2.63
CA PRO A 293 8.96 3.74 -3.35
C PRO A 293 8.61 3.69 -4.84
N MET A 294 7.33 3.94 -5.21
CA MET A 294 6.91 4.01 -6.61
C MET A 294 7.55 5.19 -7.35
N GLY A 295 7.50 6.39 -6.78
CA GLY A 295 8.09 7.59 -7.36
C GLY A 295 9.60 7.50 -7.50
N ALA A 296 10.29 6.96 -6.49
CA ALA A 296 11.72 6.69 -6.54
C ALA A 296 12.10 5.69 -7.64
N ALA A 297 11.30 4.64 -7.82
CA ALA A 297 11.50 3.68 -8.90
C ALA A 297 11.32 4.34 -10.28
N ALA A 298 10.24 5.10 -10.46
CA ALA A 298 9.95 5.81 -11.71
C ALA A 298 11.08 6.78 -12.09
N HIS A 299 11.56 7.56 -11.13
CA HIS A 299 12.72 8.44 -11.31
C HIS A 299 13.96 7.67 -11.79
N ARG A 300 14.30 6.55 -11.15
CA ARG A 300 15.45 5.73 -11.54
C ARG A 300 15.30 5.09 -12.91
N THR A 301 14.09 4.73 -13.31
CA THR A 301 13.84 4.08 -14.60
C THR A 301 13.50 5.04 -15.73
N GLY A 302 13.36 6.34 -15.46
CA GLY A 302 13.10 7.37 -16.47
C GLY A 302 11.69 7.33 -17.07
N ILE A 303 10.69 6.85 -16.30
CA ILE A 303 9.28 6.87 -16.71
C ILE A 303 8.50 7.91 -15.89
N ASP A 304 7.38 8.40 -16.41
CA ASP A 304 6.55 9.35 -15.68
C ASP A 304 5.71 8.62 -14.63
N PHE A 305 5.55 9.22 -13.45
CA PHE A 305 4.73 8.67 -12.38
C PHE A 305 3.80 9.73 -11.80
N GLY A 306 2.50 9.43 -11.74
CA GLY A 306 1.53 10.27 -11.05
C GLY A 306 0.75 9.46 -10.02
N TYR A 307 0.21 10.12 -9.01
CA TYR A 307 -0.78 9.50 -8.14
C TYR A 307 -1.98 10.40 -7.96
N LEU A 308 -3.16 9.79 -7.82
CA LEU A 308 -4.39 10.51 -7.50
C LEU A 308 -5.17 9.70 -6.48
N HIS A 309 -4.85 9.92 -5.20
CA HIS A 309 -5.35 9.11 -4.09
C HIS A 309 -6.58 9.73 -3.44
N VAL A 310 -7.46 8.89 -2.90
CA VAL A 310 -8.45 9.36 -1.94
C VAL A 310 -7.77 9.61 -0.61
N ILE A 311 -7.93 10.80 -0.02
CA ILE A 311 -7.52 11.04 1.36
C ILE A 311 -8.49 10.27 2.27
N SER A 312 -8.08 9.11 2.80
CA SER A 312 -9.00 8.14 3.41
C SER A 312 -9.14 8.26 4.92
N ASN A 313 -8.17 8.90 5.57
CA ASN A 313 -8.06 9.08 7.01
C ASN A 313 -7.20 10.32 7.30
N ASN A 314 -7.19 10.73 8.56
CA ASN A 314 -6.39 11.85 9.05
C ASN A 314 -5.67 11.39 10.33
N LEU A 315 -4.36 11.58 10.39
CA LEU A 315 -3.55 11.19 11.55
C LEU A 315 -3.54 12.27 12.63
N ALA A 316 -3.63 13.55 12.23
CA ALA A 316 -3.54 14.68 13.14
C ALA A 316 -4.85 14.98 13.88
N ARG A 317 -5.98 14.47 13.39
CA ARG A 317 -7.28 14.67 14.02
C ARG A 317 -8.18 13.45 13.87
N HIS A 318 -8.87 13.11 14.94
CA HIS A 318 -9.92 12.10 14.90
C HIS A 318 -11.16 12.62 14.16
N TYR A 319 -11.54 11.88 13.13
CA TYR A 319 -12.80 12.03 12.41
C TYR A 319 -13.70 10.80 12.61
N PRO A 320 -15.01 10.92 12.34
CA PRO A 320 -15.92 9.78 12.35
C PRO A 320 -15.51 8.67 11.39
N ALA A 321 -15.05 9.02 10.18
CA ALA A 321 -14.56 8.08 9.18
C ALA A 321 -13.04 7.87 9.31
N ASP A 322 -12.59 6.61 9.30
CA ASP A 322 -11.19 6.22 9.37
C ASP A 322 -10.93 4.82 8.75
N LEU A 323 -9.75 4.26 9.04
CA LEU A 323 -9.34 2.94 8.52
C LEU A 323 -10.08 1.75 9.13
N SER A 324 -10.76 1.93 10.26
CA SER A 324 -11.49 0.86 10.95
C SER A 324 -12.92 0.69 10.42
N ASN A 325 -13.48 1.71 9.76
CA ASN A 325 -14.88 1.72 9.31
C ASN A 325 -15.07 2.04 7.81
N GLU A 326 -14.09 1.70 6.98
CA GLU A 326 -14.05 1.97 5.53
C GLU A 326 -15.24 1.44 4.70
N ARG A 327 -16.10 0.60 5.28
CA ARG A 327 -17.25 -0.05 4.63
C ARG A 327 -18.59 0.57 5.00
N HIS A 328 -18.62 1.62 5.82
CA HIS A 328 -19.85 2.33 6.11
C HIS A 328 -20.42 2.99 4.83
N ASN A 329 -21.76 3.03 4.73
CA ASN A 329 -22.45 3.46 3.51
C ASN A 329 -22.10 4.89 3.09
N ASP A 330 -21.98 5.81 4.04
CA ASP A 330 -21.60 7.20 3.79
C ASP A 330 -20.17 7.29 3.21
N VAL A 331 -19.24 6.49 3.73
CA VAL A 331 -17.85 6.40 3.23
C VAL A 331 -17.83 5.88 1.79
N ILE A 332 -18.61 4.83 1.49
CA ILE A 332 -18.70 4.26 0.13
C ILE A 332 -19.27 5.28 -0.86
N GLN A 333 -20.33 6.00 -0.48
CA GLN A 333 -20.96 7.02 -1.33
C GLN A 333 -19.99 8.16 -1.65
N ARG A 334 -19.30 8.71 -0.62
CA ARG A 334 -18.30 9.76 -0.79
C ARG A 334 -17.15 9.31 -1.70
N ARG A 335 -16.63 8.09 -1.49
CA ARG A 335 -15.58 7.49 -2.31
C ARG A 335 -16.00 7.29 -3.77
N THR A 336 -17.26 6.95 -4.02
CA THR A 336 -17.78 6.80 -5.39
C THR A 336 -17.70 8.12 -6.17
N VAL A 337 -18.00 9.25 -5.52
CA VAL A 337 -17.85 10.58 -6.13
C VAL A 337 -16.39 10.87 -6.46
N LEU A 338 -15.47 10.57 -5.54
CA LEU A 338 -14.04 10.78 -5.75
C LEU A 338 -13.47 9.88 -6.86
N ILE A 339 -13.88 8.62 -6.96
CA ILE A 339 -13.47 7.73 -8.05
C ILE A 339 -13.91 8.27 -9.42
N ARG A 340 -15.15 8.74 -9.55
CA ARG A 340 -15.63 9.36 -10.80
C ARG A 340 -14.80 10.59 -11.15
N ARG A 341 -14.36 11.35 -10.14
CA ARG A 341 -13.46 12.48 -10.33
C ARG A 341 -12.09 12.03 -10.83
N ILE A 342 -11.51 10.99 -10.24
CA ILE A 342 -10.23 10.41 -10.69
C ILE A 342 -10.32 10.02 -12.17
N GLN A 343 -11.38 9.29 -12.54
CA GLN A 343 -11.63 8.91 -13.94
C GLN A 343 -11.68 10.12 -14.87
N ALA A 344 -12.41 11.17 -14.48
CA ALA A 344 -12.52 12.40 -15.27
C ALA A 344 -11.19 13.15 -15.42
N VAL A 345 -10.38 13.23 -14.36
CA VAL A 345 -9.06 13.88 -14.39
C VAL A 345 -8.11 13.14 -15.33
N ILE A 346 -8.04 11.81 -15.22
CA ILE A 346 -7.19 10.97 -16.09
C ILE A 346 -7.62 11.11 -17.55
N ALA A 347 -8.92 10.99 -17.85
CA ALA A 347 -9.43 11.11 -19.21
C ALA A 347 -9.12 12.47 -19.84
N ARG A 348 -9.32 13.56 -19.09
CA ARG A 348 -8.99 14.92 -19.57
C ARG A 348 -7.49 15.12 -19.76
N ARG A 349 -6.65 14.60 -18.86
CA ARG A 349 -5.19 14.67 -18.99
C ARG A 349 -4.71 13.99 -20.27
N LEU A 350 -5.31 12.86 -20.63
CA LEU A 350 -5.05 12.12 -21.86
C LEU A 350 -5.59 12.82 -23.12
N ALA A 351 -6.61 13.66 -22.99
CA ALA A 351 -7.16 14.44 -24.10
C ALA A 351 -6.28 15.65 -24.48
N VAL A 352 -5.48 16.16 -23.53
CA VAL A 352 -4.51 17.23 -23.80
C VAL A 352 -3.36 16.65 -24.62
N ARG A 353 -3.24 17.08 -25.88
CA ARG A 353 -2.09 16.71 -26.72
C ARG A 353 -0.81 17.23 -26.07
N PRO A 354 0.28 16.44 -26.04
CA PRO A 354 1.58 16.99 -25.68
C PRO A 354 1.88 18.17 -26.61
N THR A 355 2.17 19.33 -26.02
CA THR A 355 2.70 20.50 -26.75
C THR A 355 4.09 20.24 -27.25
#